data_AF-A0A7J3B1A3-F1
#
_entry.id   AF-A0A7J3B1A3-F1
#
_cell.length_a   1.000
_cell.length_b   1.000
_cell.length_c   1.000
_cell.angle_alpha   90.00
_cell.angle_beta   90.00
_cell.angle_gamma   90.00
#
_symmetry.space_group_name_H-M   'P 1'
#
loop_
_entity.id
_entity.type
_entity.pdbx_description
1 polymer ?
#
loop_
_entity_poly.entity_id
_entity_poly.type
_entity_poly.pdbx_seq_one_letter_code
_entity_poly.pdbx_strand_id
1 'polypeptide(L)'
;MRILKCERCGRVVEEQVGGRGPVICCNEEMRLLVPNESPEFLEEHRPRIYRDDGIIVEVGSIPHEMDESSRILWVEIVKKDGTRIRRYLEGEKRPEASFERVDGDIEIRILCSKHGLWIFEHKTAKLDVVEAVRKAIERFNELRGRESLARLLEISGESIVVEFTGNFCRTCGFYDYFEDLRLLMEDYNVRTTIKVIEEFGDGSIVTYSIESDVDGSG
;
A
#
# COMPACT_ATOMS: atom_id res chain seq x y z
N MET A 1 10.75 9.08 -16.94
CA MET A 1 11.86 9.65 -16.16
C MET A 1 13.16 9.03 -16.67
N ARG A 2 14.20 9.83 -16.96
CA ARG A 2 15.54 9.31 -17.27
C ARG A 2 16.48 9.64 -16.11
N ILE A 3 17.11 8.61 -15.55
CA ILE A 3 18.14 8.77 -14.54
C ILE A 3 19.47 8.41 -15.20
N LEU A 4 20.44 9.29 -15.11
CA LEU A 4 21.75 9.14 -15.75
C LEU A 4 22.84 9.08 -14.69
N LYS A 5 23.82 8.19 -14.86
CA LYS A 5 24.97 8.03 -13.96
C LYS A 5 26.28 8.22 -14.70
N CYS A 6 27.20 8.97 -14.09
CA CYS A 6 28.58 9.03 -14.54
C CYS A 6 29.33 7.83 -13.96
N GLU A 7 29.83 6.94 -14.82
CA GLU A 7 30.58 5.76 -14.38
C GLU A 7 31.95 6.10 -13.76
N ARG A 8 32.51 7.28 -14.08
CA ARG A 8 33.78 7.74 -13.50
C ARG A 8 33.70 8.28 -12.07
N CYS A 9 32.74 9.16 -11.79
CA CYS A 9 32.67 9.86 -10.49
C CYS A 9 31.41 9.53 -9.68
N GLY A 10 30.53 8.66 -10.18
CA GLY A 10 29.31 8.25 -9.49
C GLY A 10 28.20 9.30 -9.45
N ARG A 11 28.37 10.48 -10.05
CA ARG A 11 27.32 11.51 -10.13
C ARG A 11 26.07 10.94 -10.78
N VAL A 12 24.92 11.12 -10.13
CA VAL A 12 23.61 10.76 -10.66
C VAL A 12 22.79 12.04 -10.93
N VAL A 13 22.12 12.09 -12.07
CA VAL A 13 21.18 13.17 -12.42
C VAL A 13 19.86 12.59 -12.91
N GLU A 14 18.77 13.31 -12.65
CA GLU A 14 17.45 12.98 -13.18
C GLU A 14 17.02 14.09 -14.13
N GLU A 15 16.67 13.75 -15.36
CA GLU A 15 16.16 14.72 -16.32
C GLU A 15 14.65 14.93 -16.16
N GLN A 16 14.27 16.16 -15.84
CA GLN A 16 12.88 16.59 -15.78
C GLN A 16 12.28 16.83 -17.18
N VAL A 17 13.10 17.33 -18.11
CA VAL A 17 12.76 17.50 -19.53
C VAL A 17 13.94 16.99 -20.34
N GLY A 18 13.68 16.07 -21.27
CA GLY A 18 14.73 15.49 -22.10
C GLY A 18 15.29 16.49 -23.12
N GLY A 19 16.61 16.54 -23.25
CA GLY A 19 17.31 17.26 -24.32
C GLY A 19 17.58 16.38 -25.56
N ARG A 20 17.98 17.02 -26.67
CA ARG A 20 18.42 16.32 -27.90
C ARG A 20 19.84 15.77 -27.83
N GLY A 21 20.70 16.37 -26.99
CA GLY A 21 22.10 15.96 -26.83
C GLY A 21 22.31 15.06 -25.60
N PRO A 22 23.45 14.36 -25.53
CA PRO A 22 23.82 13.59 -24.35
C PRO A 22 24.18 14.50 -23.18
N VAL A 23 23.99 14.00 -21.95
CA VAL A 23 24.50 14.66 -20.75
C VAL A 23 25.94 14.19 -20.53
N ILE A 24 26.89 15.13 -20.48
CA ILE A 24 28.32 14.85 -20.34
C ILE A 24 28.78 15.08 -18.89
N CYS A 25 29.52 14.13 -18.34
CA CYS A 25 30.22 14.27 -17.07
C CYS A 25 31.61 13.60 -17.16
N CYS A 26 32.65 14.22 -16.59
CA CYS A 26 34.02 13.70 -16.65
C CYS A 26 34.53 13.41 -18.08
N ASN A 27 34.12 14.26 -19.04
CA ASN A 27 34.42 14.17 -20.48
C ASN A 27 33.84 12.93 -21.18
N GLU A 28 32.83 12.27 -20.59
CA GLU A 28 32.14 11.13 -21.17
C GLU A 28 30.62 11.29 -21.10
N GLU A 29 29.90 10.60 -21.98
CA GLU A 29 28.45 10.51 -21.91
C GLU A 29 28.03 9.75 -20.66
N MET A 30 27.09 10.34 -19.89
CA MET A 30 26.51 9.67 -18.74
C MET A 30 25.62 8.51 -19.21
N ARG A 31 25.72 7.38 -18.53
CA ARG A 31 24.95 6.17 -18.83
C ARG A 31 23.51 6.33 -18.35
N LEU A 32 22.54 5.97 -19.19
CA LEU A 32 21.15 5.79 -18.76
C LEU A 32 21.06 4.60 -17.80
N LEU A 33 20.58 4.86 -16.59
CA LEU A 33 20.24 3.82 -15.64
C LEU A 33 18.91 3.18 -16.03
N VAL A 34 19.00 1.93 -16.45
CA VAL A 34 17.86 1.01 -16.55
C VAL A 34 17.72 0.24 -15.23
N PRO A 35 16.54 -0.33 -14.92
CA PRO A 35 16.38 -1.18 -13.76
C PRO A 35 17.42 -2.31 -13.74
N ASN A 36 18.03 -2.51 -12.58
CA ASN A 36 18.98 -3.56 -12.33
C ASN A 36 18.22 -4.86 -12.00
N GLU A 37 18.68 -5.96 -12.58
CA GLU A 37 18.10 -7.29 -12.45
C GLU A 37 19.14 -8.32 -11.97
N SER A 38 20.33 -7.86 -11.53
CA SER A 38 21.41 -8.75 -11.10
C SER A 38 20.98 -9.59 -9.90
N PRO A 39 20.98 -10.94 -10.00
CA PRO A 39 20.61 -11.81 -8.89
C PRO A 39 21.60 -11.72 -7.72
N GLU A 40 22.84 -11.33 -7.97
CA GLU A 40 23.90 -11.19 -6.96
C GLU A 40 23.55 -10.14 -5.89
N PHE A 41 22.90 -9.04 -6.29
CA PHE A 41 22.57 -7.94 -5.39
C PHE A 41 21.08 -7.91 -5.01
N LEU A 42 20.27 -8.82 -5.55
CA LEU A 42 18.82 -8.77 -5.45
C LEU A 42 18.33 -8.82 -3.99
N GLU A 43 18.90 -9.67 -3.16
CA GLU A 43 18.48 -9.81 -1.76
C GLU A 43 18.80 -8.55 -0.93
N GLU A 44 19.81 -7.77 -1.30
CA GLU A 44 20.13 -6.51 -0.62
C GLU A 44 19.23 -5.34 -1.10
N HIS A 45 18.51 -5.51 -2.21
CA HIS A 45 17.70 -4.43 -2.80
C HIS A 45 16.20 -4.75 -2.85
N ARG A 46 15.82 -6.01 -2.66
CA ARG A 46 14.43 -6.45 -2.62
C ARG A 46 13.72 -5.80 -1.43
N PRO A 47 12.67 -4.98 -1.65
CA PRO A 47 11.99 -4.32 -0.55
C PRO A 47 11.21 -5.30 0.31
N ARG A 48 11.22 -5.06 1.62
CA ARG A 48 10.25 -5.58 2.58
C ARG A 48 9.30 -4.47 2.98
N ILE A 49 8.02 -4.80 3.08
CA ILE A 49 6.98 -3.81 3.36
C ILE A 49 6.23 -4.21 4.61
N TYR A 50 6.13 -3.25 5.54
CA TYR A 50 5.38 -3.39 6.77
C TYR A 50 4.24 -2.37 6.79
N ARG A 51 3.11 -2.72 7.41
CA ARG A 51 2.00 -1.80 7.65
C ARG A 51 2.12 -1.24 9.07
N ASP A 52 2.11 0.08 9.19
CA ASP A 52 2.19 0.82 10.46
C ASP A 52 1.59 2.22 10.27
N ASP A 53 0.28 2.37 10.49
CA ASP A 53 -0.54 3.58 10.18
C ASP A 53 -0.38 4.15 8.75
N GLY A 54 0.24 3.36 7.88
CA GLY A 54 0.81 3.72 6.60
C GLY A 54 1.61 2.52 6.07
N ILE A 55 2.66 2.77 5.31
CA ILE A 55 3.61 1.72 4.91
C ILE A 55 5.05 2.11 5.17
N ILE A 56 5.83 1.16 5.66
CA ILE A 56 7.28 1.26 5.80
C ILE A 56 7.90 0.34 4.76
N VAL A 57 8.76 0.90 3.92
CA VAL A 57 9.54 0.15 2.93
C VAL A 57 10.98 0.06 3.44
N GLU A 58 11.39 -1.13 3.88
CA GLU A 58 12.78 -1.46 4.20
C GLU A 58 13.45 -2.03 2.95
N VAL A 59 14.64 -1.55 2.61
CA VAL A 59 15.38 -1.98 1.42
C VAL A 59 16.32 -3.13 1.77
N GLY A 60 16.00 -4.29 1.18
CA GLY A 60 16.74 -5.53 1.32
C GLY A 60 15.99 -6.57 2.15
N SER A 61 15.91 -7.80 1.65
CA SER A 61 15.62 -8.98 2.48
C SER A 61 16.79 -9.29 3.40
N ILE A 62 18.00 -8.93 2.98
CA ILE A 62 19.14 -8.67 3.85
C ILE A 62 19.33 -7.15 3.84
N PRO A 63 19.32 -6.46 4.98
CA PRO A 63 19.37 -4.99 5.00
C PRO A 63 20.54 -4.44 4.18
N HIS A 64 20.24 -3.52 3.25
CA HIS A 64 21.26 -2.87 2.44
C HIS A 64 22.24 -2.06 3.31
N GLU A 65 23.53 -2.06 2.98
CA GLU A 65 24.54 -1.25 3.66
C GLU A 65 24.29 0.26 3.43
N MET A 66 24.46 1.08 4.46
CA MET A 66 24.19 2.52 4.39
C MET A 66 25.43 3.32 4.77
N ASP A 67 26.42 3.36 3.88
CA ASP A 67 27.69 4.06 4.09
C ASP A 67 28.08 4.98 2.90
N GLU A 68 29.30 5.51 2.94
CA GLU A 68 29.80 6.39 1.88
C GLU A 68 30.01 5.66 0.54
N SER A 69 30.35 4.38 0.58
CA SER A 69 30.67 3.54 -0.58
C SER A 69 29.42 2.96 -1.26
N SER A 70 28.39 2.67 -0.47
CA SER A 70 27.12 2.13 -0.94
C SER A 70 26.00 2.62 -0.03
N ARG A 71 24.98 3.28 -0.59
CA ARG A 71 23.78 3.69 0.14
C ARG A 71 22.58 3.80 -0.78
N ILE A 72 21.41 3.66 -0.19
CA ILE A 72 20.14 4.00 -0.84
C ILE A 72 20.00 5.52 -0.82
N LEU A 73 19.87 6.12 -1.99
CA LEU A 73 19.68 7.56 -2.17
C LEU A 73 18.23 7.97 -1.94
N TRP A 74 17.30 7.17 -2.45
CA TRP A 74 15.88 7.37 -2.24
C TRP A 74 15.07 6.10 -2.50
N VAL A 75 13.87 6.09 -1.91
CA VAL A 75 12.78 5.16 -2.20
C VAL A 75 11.61 5.98 -2.74
N GLU A 76 10.99 5.52 -3.82
CA GLU A 76 9.85 6.15 -4.46
C GLU A 76 8.72 5.14 -4.65
N ILE A 77 7.51 5.55 -4.31
CA ILE A 77 6.27 4.82 -4.59
C ILE A 77 5.57 5.49 -5.76
N VAL A 78 5.12 4.69 -6.72
CA VAL A 78 4.28 5.10 -7.84
C VAL A 78 2.94 4.38 -7.73
N LYS A 79 1.87 5.16 -7.60
CA LYS A 79 0.49 4.67 -7.59
C LYS A 79 -0.04 4.51 -9.02
N LYS A 80 -1.12 3.74 -9.20
CA LYS A 80 -1.77 3.50 -10.51
C LYS A 80 -2.26 4.78 -11.21
N ASP A 81 -2.66 5.78 -10.43
CA ASP A 81 -3.10 7.10 -10.93
C ASP A 81 -1.91 7.98 -11.42
N GLY A 82 -0.68 7.48 -11.30
CA GLY A 82 0.54 8.20 -11.66
C GLY A 82 1.10 9.07 -10.55
N THR A 83 0.47 9.12 -9.38
CA THR A 83 0.99 9.85 -8.21
C THR A 83 2.32 9.24 -7.76
N ARG A 84 3.33 10.09 -7.57
CA ARG A 84 4.69 9.70 -7.16
C ARG A 84 5.05 10.33 -5.82
N ILE A 85 5.43 9.49 -4.86
CA ILE A 85 5.86 9.94 -3.53
C ILE A 85 7.28 9.44 -3.31
N ARG A 86 8.23 10.36 -3.14
CA ARG A 86 9.65 10.03 -2.94
C ARG A 86 10.12 10.44 -1.54
N ARG A 87 10.91 9.56 -0.92
CA ARG A 87 11.64 9.82 0.32
C ARG A 87 13.13 9.66 0.05
N TYR A 88 13.90 10.69 0.35
CA TYR A 88 15.36 10.63 0.32
C TYR A 88 15.87 10.07 1.65
N LEU A 89 16.89 9.21 1.57
CA LEU A 89 17.51 8.61 2.75
C LEU A 89 18.85 9.30 3.00
N GLU A 90 19.18 9.46 4.27
CA GLU A 90 20.49 9.92 4.71
C GLU A 90 21.43 8.71 4.84
N GLY A 91 22.71 8.87 4.45
CA GLY A 91 23.72 7.85 4.72
C GLY A 91 23.82 7.57 6.23
N GLU A 92 24.12 6.33 6.61
CA GLU A 92 24.26 5.85 8.01
C GLU A 92 22.98 5.58 8.79
N LYS A 93 21.81 5.97 8.28
CA LYS A 93 20.52 5.54 8.86
C LYS A 93 20.09 4.19 8.31
N ARG A 94 19.11 3.55 8.96
CA ARG A 94 18.48 2.33 8.44
C ARG A 94 17.99 2.55 6.99
N PRO A 95 18.12 1.55 6.11
CA PRO A 95 17.71 1.66 4.71
C PRO A 95 16.18 1.57 4.57
N GLU A 96 15.43 2.39 5.29
CA GLU A 96 13.97 2.35 5.34
C GLU A 96 13.34 3.71 5.06
N ALA A 97 12.12 3.70 4.51
CA ALA A 97 11.32 4.90 4.26
C ALA A 97 9.86 4.67 4.64
N SER A 98 9.31 5.61 5.41
CA SER A 98 7.90 5.62 5.79
C SER A 98 7.08 6.49 4.85
N PHE A 99 5.91 5.97 4.48
CA PHE A 99 4.92 6.62 3.63
C PHE A 99 3.56 6.59 4.32
N GLU A 100 2.74 7.59 4.01
CA GLU A 100 1.33 7.55 4.35
C GLU A 100 0.66 6.33 3.72
N ARG A 101 -0.53 5.99 4.20
CA ARG A 101 -1.31 4.87 3.69
C ARG A 101 -1.43 4.94 2.16
N VAL A 102 -1.09 3.82 1.53
CA VAL A 102 -1.24 3.64 0.08
C VAL A 102 -2.14 2.44 -0.17
N ASP A 103 -3.22 2.68 -0.90
CA ASP A 103 -4.16 1.64 -1.31
C ASP A 103 -3.84 1.13 -2.72
N GLY A 104 -4.20 -0.13 -2.98
CA GLY A 104 -4.01 -0.77 -4.28
C GLY A 104 -2.60 -1.27 -4.57
N ASP A 105 -2.37 -1.70 -5.81
CA ASP A 105 -1.04 -2.10 -6.27
C ASP A 105 -0.17 -0.86 -6.49
N ILE A 106 1.11 -0.99 -6.15
CA ILE A 106 2.10 0.07 -6.28
C ILE A 106 3.37 -0.44 -6.93
N GLU A 107 4.06 0.45 -7.64
CA GLU A 107 5.44 0.22 -8.06
C GLU A 107 6.38 0.90 -7.06
N ILE A 108 7.41 0.18 -6.63
CA ILE A 108 8.45 0.65 -5.72
C ILE A 108 9.74 0.80 -6.51
N ARG A 109 10.29 2.01 -6.50
CA ARG A 109 11.58 2.33 -7.12
C ARG A 109 12.60 2.66 -6.05
N ILE A 110 13.79 2.08 -6.18
CA ILE A 110 14.89 2.26 -5.25
C ILE A 110 16.12 2.66 -6.04
N LEU A 111 16.84 3.69 -5.60
CA LEU A 111 18.10 4.08 -6.21
C LEU A 111 19.26 3.86 -5.24
N CYS A 112 20.12 2.90 -5.54
CA CYS A 112 21.39 2.68 -4.86
C CYS A 112 22.50 3.49 -5.55
N SER A 113 23.34 4.18 -4.77
CA SER A 113 24.49 4.94 -5.28
C SER A 113 25.46 4.08 -6.10
N LYS A 114 25.62 2.82 -5.72
CA LYS A 114 26.52 1.85 -6.36
C LYS A 114 25.80 1.00 -7.39
N HIS A 115 24.76 0.29 -6.99
CA HIS A 115 24.07 -0.72 -7.82
C HIS A 115 22.95 -0.15 -8.71
N GLY A 116 22.69 1.16 -8.67
CA GLY A 116 21.79 1.81 -9.61
C GLY A 116 20.31 1.67 -9.24
N LEU A 117 19.45 1.74 -10.25
CA LEU A 117 17.99 1.77 -10.10
C LEU A 117 17.43 0.35 -9.96
N TRP A 118 16.49 0.13 -9.07
CA TRP A 118 15.71 -1.09 -8.93
C TRP A 118 14.23 -0.76 -8.96
N ILE A 119 13.42 -1.62 -9.59
CA ILE A 119 11.97 -1.46 -9.69
C ILE A 119 11.31 -2.78 -9.28
N PHE A 120 10.33 -2.69 -8.38
CA PHE A 120 9.56 -3.82 -7.90
C PHE A 120 8.07 -3.51 -7.95
N GLU A 121 7.28 -4.48 -8.39
CA GLU A 121 5.83 -4.44 -8.24
C GLU A 121 5.46 -4.97 -6.86
N HIS A 122 4.75 -4.16 -6.09
CA HIS A 122 4.06 -4.61 -4.89
C HIS A 122 2.56 -4.64 -5.14
N LYS A 123 2.06 -5.85 -5.36
CA LYS A 123 0.63 -6.08 -5.32
C LYS A 123 0.22 -6.09 -3.85
N THR A 124 -0.65 -5.17 -3.47
CA THR A 124 -1.36 -5.32 -2.21
C THR A 124 -2.07 -6.66 -2.31
N ALA A 125 -1.84 -7.56 -1.36
CA ALA A 125 -2.59 -8.80 -1.31
C ALA A 125 -4.07 -8.42 -1.35
N LYS A 126 -4.74 -8.71 -2.48
CA LYS A 126 -6.19 -8.74 -2.51
C LYS A 126 -6.54 -9.83 -1.51
N LEU A 127 -6.84 -9.44 -0.28
CA LEU A 127 -7.66 -10.29 0.57
C LEU A 127 -8.85 -10.61 -0.33
N ASP A 128 -9.14 -11.90 -0.51
CA ASP A 128 -10.44 -12.20 -1.07
C ASP A 128 -11.49 -11.52 -0.17
N VAL A 129 -12.62 -11.13 -0.76
CA VAL A 129 -13.65 -10.37 -0.04
C VAL A 129 -14.00 -11.05 1.29
N VAL A 130 -13.95 -12.37 1.33
CA VAL A 130 -14.21 -13.17 2.52
C VAL A 130 -13.19 -12.89 3.63
N GLU A 131 -11.89 -12.92 3.34
CA GLU A 131 -10.85 -12.60 4.32
C GLU A 131 -10.95 -11.15 4.81
N ALA A 132 -11.18 -10.20 3.90
CA ALA A 132 -11.29 -8.79 4.24
C ALA A 132 -12.45 -8.53 5.20
N VAL A 133 -13.62 -9.10 4.90
CA VAL A 133 -14.81 -9.00 5.75
C VAL A 133 -14.59 -9.68 7.09
N ARG A 134 -13.92 -10.84 7.13
CA ARG A 134 -13.59 -11.52 8.39
C ARG A 134 -12.72 -10.66 9.29
N LYS A 135 -11.66 -10.05 8.75
CA LYS A 135 -10.79 -9.14 9.52
C LYS A 135 -11.52 -7.90 9.99
N ALA A 136 -12.39 -7.33 9.15
CA ALA A 136 -13.25 -6.21 9.54
C ALA A 136 -14.15 -6.57 10.72
N ILE A 137 -14.77 -7.75 10.69
CA ILE A 137 -15.65 -8.24 11.76
C ILE A 137 -14.85 -8.55 13.04
N GLU A 138 -13.68 -9.17 12.93
CA GLU A 138 -12.79 -9.39 14.07
C GLU A 138 -12.43 -8.05 14.74
N ARG A 139 -12.02 -7.07 13.93
CA ARG A 139 -11.70 -5.71 14.41
C ARG A 139 -12.89 -5.01 15.03
N PHE A 140 -14.07 -5.12 14.44
CA PHE A 140 -15.30 -4.58 15.00
C PHE A 140 -15.57 -5.18 16.38
N ASN A 141 -15.45 -6.50 16.52
CA ASN A 141 -15.70 -7.19 17.79
C ASN A 141 -14.66 -6.85 18.87
N GLU A 142 -13.40 -6.61 18.51
CA GLU A 142 -12.40 -6.09 19.46
C GLU A 142 -12.80 -4.72 20.02
N LEU A 143 -13.30 -3.84 19.15
CA LEU A 143 -13.62 -2.45 19.49
C LEU A 143 -14.98 -2.30 20.18
N ARG A 144 -15.97 -3.07 19.73
CA ARG A 144 -17.40 -2.91 20.07
C ARG A 144 -18.01 -4.13 20.75
N GLY A 145 -17.30 -5.25 20.88
CA GLY A 145 -17.84 -6.53 21.35
C GLY A 145 -18.43 -6.55 22.76
N ARG A 146 -18.18 -5.51 23.58
CA ARG A 146 -18.85 -5.32 24.87
C ARG A 146 -20.30 -4.84 24.74
N GLU A 147 -20.62 -4.18 23.62
CA GLU A 147 -21.93 -3.56 23.35
C GLU A 147 -22.66 -4.32 22.24
N SER A 148 -21.95 -4.63 21.16
CA SER A 148 -22.47 -5.29 19.97
C SER A 148 -21.43 -6.24 19.40
N LEU A 149 -21.83 -7.47 19.12
CA LEU A 149 -21.06 -8.45 18.37
C LEU A 149 -21.58 -8.52 16.93
N ALA A 150 -20.67 -8.54 15.96
CA ALA A 150 -20.93 -8.82 14.57
C ALA A 150 -20.50 -10.25 14.22
N ARG A 151 -21.34 -10.96 13.47
CA ARG A 151 -21.08 -12.32 13.00
C ARG A 151 -21.43 -12.43 11.53
N LEU A 152 -20.47 -12.87 10.71
CA LEU A 152 -20.71 -13.12 9.29
C LEU A 152 -21.70 -14.28 9.15
N LEU A 153 -22.81 -14.06 8.45
CA LEU A 153 -23.76 -15.11 8.09
C LEU A 153 -23.45 -15.67 6.71
N GLU A 154 -23.35 -14.80 5.71
CA GLU A 154 -23.20 -15.21 4.31
C GLU A 154 -22.43 -14.15 3.51
N ILE A 155 -21.68 -14.61 2.52
CA ILE A 155 -21.20 -13.78 1.41
C ILE A 155 -21.61 -14.49 0.12
N SER A 156 -22.40 -13.82 -0.72
CA SER A 156 -22.83 -14.36 -2.02
C SER A 156 -22.87 -13.26 -3.08
N GLY A 157 -22.08 -13.46 -4.14
CA GLY A 157 -21.92 -12.47 -5.20
C GLY A 157 -21.41 -11.13 -4.67
N GLU A 158 -22.20 -10.08 -4.84
CA GLU A 158 -21.93 -8.73 -4.33
C GLU A 158 -22.61 -8.45 -2.98
N SER A 159 -23.13 -9.47 -2.28
CA SER A 159 -23.87 -9.32 -1.02
C SER A 159 -23.09 -9.90 0.16
N ILE A 160 -23.05 -9.15 1.26
CA ILE A 160 -22.48 -9.55 2.55
C ILE A 160 -23.58 -9.43 3.60
N VAL A 161 -23.88 -10.52 4.30
CA VAL A 161 -24.92 -10.56 5.33
C VAL A 161 -24.27 -10.77 6.69
N VAL A 162 -24.50 -9.83 7.61
CA VAL A 162 -23.91 -9.82 8.95
C VAL A 162 -25.02 -9.75 9.99
N GLU A 163 -24.94 -10.64 10.97
CA GLU A 163 -25.78 -10.59 12.16
C GLU A 163 -25.09 -9.72 13.21
N PHE A 164 -25.84 -8.78 13.78
CA PHE A 164 -25.45 -8.01 14.94
C PHE A 164 -26.31 -8.42 16.13
N THR A 165 -25.68 -8.71 17.27
CA THR A 165 -26.35 -9.04 18.53
C THR A 165 -25.74 -8.26 19.68
N GLY A 166 -26.56 -7.81 20.62
CA GLY A 166 -26.06 -7.11 21.80
C GLY A 166 -27.08 -6.20 22.45
N ASN A 167 -26.63 -5.48 23.48
CA ASN A 167 -27.49 -4.55 24.22
C ASN A 167 -27.52 -3.19 23.51
N PHE A 168 -28.20 -3.12 22.38
CA PHE A 168 -28.34 -1.89 21.60
C PHE A 168 -28.97 -0.75 22.44
N CYS A 169 -28.35 0.43 22.43
CA CYS A 169 -29.04 1.65 22.84
C CYS A 169 -29.94 2.13 21.69
N ARG A 170 -31.20 1.67 21.67
CA ARG A 170 -32.19 1.95 20.60
C ARG A 170 -32.56 3.42 20.40
N THR A 171 -32.08 4.32 21.24
CA THR A 171 -32.51 5.72 21.26
C THR A 171 -31.49 6.73 20.71
N CYS A 172 -30.25 6.34 20.38
CA CYS A 172 -29.24 7.33 19.93
C CYS A 172 -28.12 6.85 18.98
N GLY A 173 -27.96 5.55 18.69
CA GLY A 173 -26.79 5.11 17.88
C GLY A 173 -26.95 3.73 17.27
N PHE A 174 -28.19 3.31 17.01
CA PHE A 174 -28.48 1.96 16.53
C PHE A 174 -27.86 1.67 15.16
N TYR A 175 -27.91 2.65 14.25
CA TYR A 175 -27.33 2.54 12.91
C TYR A 175 -25.81 2.77 12.88
N ASP A 176 -25.24 3.39 13.92
CA ASP A 176 -23.82 3.74 13.97
C ASP A 176 -22.94 2.47 13.96
N TYR A 177 -23.39 1.39 14.61
CA TYR A 177 -22.66 0.12 14.60
C TYR A 177 -22.55 -0.49 13.19
N PHE A 178 -23.58 -0.31 12.37
CA PHE A 178 -23.60 -0.86 11.01
C PHE A 178 -22.72 -0.05 10.08
N GLU A 179 -22.69 1.28 10.25
CA GLU A 179 -21.78 2.19 9.57
C GLU A 179 -20.33 2.00 10.03
N ASP A 180 -20.09 1.77 11.33
CA ASP A 180 -18.77 1.44 11.87
C ASP A 180 -18.20 0.19 11.18
N LEU A 181 -18.98 -0.88 11.05
CA LEU A 181 -18.52 -2.07 10.32
C LEU A 181 -18.31 -1.78 8.82
N ARG A 182 -19.14 -0.94 8.21
CA ARG A 182 -18.98 -0.52 6.80
C ARG A 182 -17.63 0.17 6.58
N LEU A 183 -17.29 1.12 7.46
CA LEU A 183 -16.01 1.83 7.44
C LEU A 183 -14.83 0.90 7.69
N LEU A 184 -14.97 -0.06 8.62
CA LEU A 184 -13.95 -1.08 8.84
C LEU A 184 -13.76 -2.00 7.64
N MET A 185 -14.82 -2.37 6.91
CA MET A 185 -14.68 -3.13 5.66
C MET A 185 -13.94 -2.32 4.58
N GLU A 186 -14.19 -1.01 4.51
CA GLU A 186 -13.47 -0.10 3.62
C GLU A 186 -11.97 -0.02 3.95
N ASP A 187 -11.60 -0.10 5.24
CA ASP A 187 -10.21 -0.21 5.67
C ASP A 187 -9.50 -1.47 5.14
N TYR A 188 -10.26 -2.51 4.77
CA TYR A 188 -9.73 -3.71 4.11
C TYR A 188 -10.02 -3.74 2.60
N ASN A 189 -10.28 -2.57 1.99
CA ASN A 189 -10.58 -2.37 0.57
C ASN A 189 -11.88 -3.05 0.10
N VAL A 190 -12.85 -3.23 0.98
CA VAL A 190 -14.20 -3.72 0.63
C VAL A 190 -15.19 -2.58 0.82
N ARG A 191 -15.39 -1.80 -0.23
CA ARG A 191 -16.41 -0.73 -0.26
C ARG A 191 -17.79 -1.35 -0.33
N THR A 192 -18.67 -0.90 0.57
CA THR A 192 -20.02 -1.42 0.67
C THR A 192 -21.02 -0.32 0.98
N THR A 193 -22.29 -0.58 0.66
CA THR A 193 -23.45 0.22 1.09
C THR A 193 -24.44 -0.67 1.84
N ILE A 194 -25.09 -0.12 2.86
CA ILE A 194 -26.17 -0.83 3.57
C ILE A 194 -27.40 -0.88 2.66
N LYS A 195 -27.92 -2.09 2.39
CA LYS A 195 -29.12 -2.29 1.56
C LYS A 195 -30.37 -2.57 2.38
N VAL A 196 -30.26 -3.47 3.35
CA VAL A 196 -31.40 -3.98 4.11
C VAL A 196 -30.98 -4.15 5.57
N ILE A 197 -31.87 -3.76 6.47
CA ILE A 197 -31.74 -3.99 7.92
C ILE A 197 -33.04 -4.67 8.37
N GLU A 198 -32.91 -5.86 8.93
CA GLU A 198 -34.02 -6.64 9.49
C GLU A 198 -33.80 -6.82 10.99
N GLU A 199 -34.64 -6.17 11.79
CA GLU A 199 -34.56 -6.25 13.25
C GLU A 199 -35.33 -7.47 13.77
N PHE A 200 -34.77 -8.15 14.77
CA PHE A 200 -35.43 -9.25 15.46
C PHE A 200 -35.01 -9.27 16.93
N GLY A 201 -35.94 -9.52 17.87
CA GLY A 201 -35.61 -9.66 19.29
C GLY A 201 -34.67 -8.57 19.83
N ASP A 202 -33.45 -8.98 20.18
CA ASP A 202 -32.30 -8.20 20.66
C ASP A 202 -31.14 -8.14 19.64
N GLY A 203 -31.47 -8.24 18.34
CA GLY A 203 -30.54 -8.40 17.23
C GLY A 203 -30.97 -7.67 15.94
N SER A 204 -30.08 -7.68 14.94
CA SER A 204 -30.38 -7.24 13.58
C SER A 204 -29.57 -8.02 12.55
N ILE A 205 -30.18 -8.33 11.42
CA ILE A 205 -29.48 -8.81 10.22
C ILE A 205 -29.30 -7.62 9.30
N VAL A 206 -28.06 -7.34 8.91
CA VAL A 206 -27.72 -6.26 8.00
C VAL A 206 -27.12 -6.84 6.73
N THR A 207 -27.70 -6.45 5.60
CA THR A 207 -27.20 -6.82 4.27
C THR A 207 -26.48 -5.62 3.66
N TYR A 208 -25.21 -5.83 3.33
CA TYR A 208 -24.35 -4.90 2.64
C TYR A 208 -24.19 -5.31 1.18
N SER A 209 -24.18 -4.34 0.26
CA SER A 209 -23.83 -4.54 -1.15
C SER A 209 -22.43 -4.03 -1.38
N ILE A 210 -21.57 -4.88 -1.95
CA ILE A 210 -20.24 -4.52 -2.43
C ILE A 210 -20.40 -3.57 -3.61
N GLU A 211 -19.64 -2.48 -3.58
CA GLU A 211 -19.53 -1.58 -4.72
C GLU A 211 -18.45 -2.13 -5.66
N SER A 212 -18.83 -2.51 -6.87
CA SER A 212 -17.87 -2.81 -7.93
C SER A 212 -17.17 -1.50 -8.31
N ASP A 213 -15.83 -1.49 -8.34
CA ASP A 213 -15.08 -0.41 -8.98
C ASP A 213 -15.58 -0.35 -10.44
N VAL A 214 -16.41 0.65 -10.75
CA VAL A 214 -16.75 0.94 -12.14
C VAL A 214 -15.44 1.39 -12.77
N ASP A 215 -14.78 0.46 -13.46
CA ASP A 215 -13.69 0.75 -14.38
C ASP A 215 -14.14 1.92 -15.26
N GLY A 216 -13.59 3.10 -14.99
CA GLY A 216 -13.73 4.30 -15.81
C GLY A 216 -13.08 4.07 -17.15
N SER A 217 -13.75 3.27 -17.98
CA SER A 217 -13.49 3.08 -19.39
C SER A 217 -14.49 3.93 -20.16
N GLY A 218 -14.03 5.13 -20.50
CA GLY A 218 -14.69 6.09 -21.38
C GLY A 218 -13.64 6.99 -22.02
#